data_AF-A0A3M1CL54-F1
#
_entry.id   AF-A0A3M1CL54-F1
#
_cell.length_a   1.000
_cell.length_b   1.000
_cell.length_c   1.000
_cell.angle_alpha   90.00
_cell.angle_beta   90.00
_cell.angle_gamma   90.00
#
_symmetry.space_group_name_H-M   'P 1'
#
loop_
_entity.id
_entity.type
_entity.pdbx_description
1 polymer ?
#
loop_
_entity_poly.entity_id
_entity_poly.type
_entity_poly.pdbx_seq_one_letter_code
_entity_poly.pdbx_strand_id
1 'polypeptide(L)'
;MDWDIAENMRVDIVGYTKPGFSGTRHQVSIFPSGRQGDLPDELGSLFIAGPHGIRVILKTSVVGDWTAAPWRCIQLLDGHTHPARDGRPAVGVPDLDLLDPITARRSDPDFEQSYPIVERLEDGRGWTFGRPGGIKDRVVQVRVERIP
;
A
#
# COMPACT_ATOMS: atom_id res chain seq x y z
N MET A 1 2.90 10.05 -10.06
CA MET A 1 2.78 9.60 -8.66
C MET A 1 3.92 10.21 -7.87
N ASP A 2 3.62 10.89 -6.76
CA ASP A 2 4.59 11.56 -5.90
C ASP A 2 5.12 10.62 -4.81
N TRP A 3 6.35 10.86 -4.36
CA TRP A 3 7.03 10.01 -3.38
C TRP A 3 7.57 10.83 -2.21
N ASP A 4 7.20 10.45 -0.99
CA ASP A 4 7.69 11.02 0.28
C ASP A 4 8.42 9.91 1.05
N ILE A 5 9.74 9.86 0.97
CA ILE A 5 10.54 8.74 1.49
C ILE A 5 11.44 9.26 2.60
N ALA A 6 11.27 8.72 3.81
CA ALA A 6 12.14 9.00 4.93
C ALA A 6 13.60 8.60 4.66
N GLU A 7 14.54 9.17 5.41
CA GLU A 7 15.96 8.89 5.22
C GLU A 7 16.34 7.44 5.56
N ASN A 8 17.35 6.92 4.84
CA ASN A 8 17.96 5.61 5.08
C ASN A 8 16.98 4.43 5.01
N MET A 9 15.96 4.52 4.17
CA MET A 9 14.97 3.46 3.99
C MET A 9 15.49 2.34 3.08
N ARG A 10 15.02 1.12 3.34
CA ARG A 10 15.27 -0.05 2.49
C ARG A 10 13.99 -0.87 2.38
N VAL A 11 13.29 -0.76 1.27
CA VAL A 11 12.03 -1.50 1.05
C VAL A 11 11.81 -1.69 -0.44
N ASP A 12 11.27 -2.84 -0.82
CA ASP A 12 10.79 -3.07 -2.16
C ASP A 12 9.27 -3.08 -2.16
N ILE A 13 8.70 -2.37 -3.12
CA ILE A 13 7.27 -2.28 -3.34
C ILE A 13 7.00 -2.83 -4.74
N VAL A 14 6.23 -3.90 -4.82
CA VAL A 14 5.92 -4.60 -6.06
C VAL A 14 4.44 -4.43 -6.34
N GLY A 15 4.12 -3.69 -7.41
CA GLY A 15 2.76 -3.50 -7.89
C GLY A 15 2.49 -4.36 -9.12
N TYR A 16 1.23 -4.73 -9.32
CA TYR A 16 0.77 -5.33 -10.56
C TYR A 16 -0.46 -4.61 -11.09
N THR A 17 -0.65 -4.65 -12.41
CA THR A 17 -1.77 -3.99 -13.09
C THR A 17 -3.11 -4.71 -12.95
N LYS A 18 -3.12 -5.96 -12.47
CA LYS A 18 -4.34 -6.74 -12.25
C LYS A 18 -4.40 -7.33 -10.83
N PRO A 19 -5.62 -7.65 -10.34
CA PRO A 19 -5.81 -8.40 -9.11
C PRO A 19 -5.08 -9.76 -9.09
N GLY A 20 -4.81 -10.26 -7.90
CA GLY A 20 -4.22 -11.58 -7.65
C GLY A 20 -2.76 -11.68 -8.06
N PHE A 21 -1.98 -10.59 -7.93
CA PHE A 21 -0.57 -10.53 -8.35
C PHE A 21 -0.36 -10.91 -9.82
N SER A 22 -1.32 -10.56 -10.69
CA SER A 22 -1.33 -10.90 -12.10
C SER A 22 -1.16 -9.68 -13.01
N GLY A 23 -0.95 -9.90 -14.31
CA GLY A 23 -0.69 -8.81 -15.25
C GLY A 23 0.77 -8.35 -15.25
N THR A 24 1.00 -7.08 -15.57
CA THR A 24 2.36 -6.53 -15.68
C THR A 24 2.89 -6.26 -14.28
N ARG A 25 4.08 -6.82 -13.99
CA ARG A 25 4.78 -6.63 -12.72
C ARG A 25 5.65 -5.37 -12.78
N HIS A 26 5.47 -4.49 -11.80
CA HIS A 26 6.28 -3.29 -11.59
C HIS A 26 6.95 -3.39 -10.23
N GLN A 27 8.23 -3.06 -10.17
CA GLN A 27 8.98 -3.08 -8.91
C GLN A 27 9.61 -1.72 -8.69
N VAL A 28 9.37 -1.19 -7.49
CA VAL A 28 10.05 -0.03 -6.94
C VAL A 28 10.98 -0.52 -5.84
N SER A 29 12.27 -0.31 -6.02
CA SER A 29 13.27 -0.63 -5.01
C SER A 29 13.75 0.66 -4.36
N ILE A 30 13.61 0.76 -3.04
CA ILE A 30 14.04 1.91 -2.24
C ILE A 30 15.32 1.53 -1.50
N PHE A 31 16.32 2.38 -1.63
CA PHE A 31 17.63 2.28 -1.01
C PHE A 31 17.95 3.58 -0.25
N PRO A 32 18.94 3.57 0.66
CA PRO A 32 19.42 4.81 1.28
C PRO A 32 19.88 5.85 0.26
N SER A 33 20.39 5.42 -0.90
CA SER A 33 20.85 6.29 -1.98
C SER A 33 19.73 6.81 -2.90
N GLY A 34 18.48 6.38 -2.69
CA GLY A 34 17.34 6.78 -3.51
C GLY A 34 16.47 5.61 -3.97
N ARG A 35 15.60 5.89 -4.93
CA ARG A 35 14.58 4.97 -5.44
C ARG A 35 14.83 4.62 -6.90
N GLN A 36 14.54 3.37 -7.27
CA GLN A 36 14.59 2.90 -8.65
C GLN A 36 13.26 2.23 -9.03
N GLY A 37 12.75 2.57 -10.23
CA GLY A 37 11.48 2.04 -10.76
C GLY A 37 10.26 2.81 -10.24
N ASP A 38 9.11 2.59 -10.86
CA ASP A 38 7.83 3.25 -10.55
C ASP A 38 6.70 2.21 -10.42
N LEU A 39 5.66 2.57 -9.67
CA LEU A 39 4.40 1.81 -9.63
C LEU A 39 3.59 2.11 -10.90
N PRO A 40 2.72 1.18 -11.34
CA PRO A 40 1.81 1.44 -12.43
C PRO A 40 0.74 2.46 -12.02
N ASP A 41 0.22 3.21 -12.98
CA ASP A 41 -0.91 4.11 -12.75
C ASP A 41 -2.19 3.31 -12.39
N GLU A 42 -2.38 2.16 -13.06
CA GLU A 42 -3.42 1.18 -12.74
C GLU A 42 -2.86 0.16 -11.75
N LEU A 43 -3.13 0.37 -10.46
CA LEU A 43 -2.62 -0.47 -9.39
C LEU A 43 -3.68 -1.49 -8.96
N GLY A 44 -3.60 -2.68 -9.56
CA GLY A 44 -4.52 -3.79 -9.30
C GLY A 44 -4.17 -4.63 -8.07
N SER A 45 -2.88 -4.79 -7.76
CA SER A 45 -2.41 -5.52 -6.57
C SER A 45 -1.04 -5.01 -6.11
N LEU A 46 -0.71 -5.21 -4.84
CA LEU A 46 0.52 -4.68 -4.24
C LEU A 46 1.10 -5.64 -3.21
N PHE A 47 2.42 -5.73 -3.18
CA PHE A 47 3.21 -6.46 -2.20
C PHE A 47 4.38 -5.61 -1.74
N ILE A 48 4.65 -5.58 -0.44
CA ILE A 48 5.73 -4.79 0.16
C ILE A 48 6.67 -5.73 0.90
N ALA A 49 7.97 -5.62 0.65
CA ALA A 49 9.01 -6.44 1.27
C ALA A 49 10.17 -5.60 1.83
N GLY A 50 10.54 -5.82 3.07
CA GLY A 50 11.57 -5.02 3.75
C GLY A 50 11.81 -5.48 5.19
N PRO A 51 12.74 -4.83 5.91
CA PRO A 51 12.88 -5.05 7.34
C PRO A 51 11.60 -4.63 8.08
N HIS A 52 11.41 -5.19 9.28
CA HIS A 52 10.36 -4.74 10.18
C HIS A 52 10.56 -3.29 10.61
N GLY A 53 9.48 -2.66 11.09
CA GLY A 53 9.50 -1.26 11.51
C GLY A 53 9.37 -0.26 10.36
N ILE A 54 8.93 -0.71 9.18
CA ILE A 54 8.62 0.15 8.03
C ILE A 54 7.11 0.30 7.88
N ARG A 55 6.69 1.53 7.58
CA ARG A 55 5.32 1.85 7.19
C ARG A 55 5.30 2.45 5.79
N VAL A 56 4.41 1.93 4.95
CA VAL A 56 4.07 2.46 3.63
C VAL A 56 2.65 3.00 3.68
N ILE A 57 2.46 4.22 3.21
CA ILE A 57 1.16 4.89 3.17
C ILE A 57 0.84 5.22 1.72
N LEU A 58 -0.28 4.70 1.21
CA LEU A 58 -0.82 5.06 -0.09
C LEU A 58 -1.87 6.15 0.11
N LYS A 59 -1.82 7.23 -0.69
CA LYS A 59 -2.71 8.38 -0.54
C LYS A 59 -3.36 8.78 -1.85
N THR A 60 -4.57 9.31 -1.75
CA THR A 60 -5.36 9.84 -2.87
C THR A 60 -5.25 11.37 -3.06
N SER A 61 -4.47 12.06 -2.21
CA SER A 61 -4.18 13.49 -2.36
C SER A 61 -2.70 13.80 -2.09
N VAL A 62 -2.18 14.79 -2.82
CA VAL A 62 -0.85 15.41 -2.65
C VAL A 62 -0.91 16.77 -1.92
N VAL A 63 -2.09 17.39 -1.84
CA VAL A 63 -2.29 18.78 -1.35
C VAL A 63 -3.28 18.80 -0.18
N GLY A 64 -3.06 19.70 0.78
CA GLY A 64 -3.95 19.96 1.91
C GLY A 64 -3.77 18.97 3.07
N ASP A 65 -4.77 18.89 3.94
CA ASP A 65 -4.82 17.89 5.00
C ASP A 65 -5.08 16.51 4.38
N TRP A 66 -4.01 15.85 3.95
CA TRP A 66 -4.07 14.53 3.33
C TRP A 66 -4.72 13.49 4.24
N THR A 67 -4.75 13.69 5.57
CA THR A 67 -5.42 12.81 6.51
C THR A 67 -6.94 12.80 6.30
N ALA A 68 -7.47 13.83 5.64
CA ALA A 68 -8.88 13.93 5.28
C ALA A 68 -9.27 13.16 4.01
N ALA A 69 -8.30 12.87 3.14
CA ALA A 69 -8.50 12.07 1.93
C ALA A 69 -8.45 10.56 2.26
N PRO A 70 -9.00 9.68 1.41
CA PRO A 70 -8.79 8.25 1.55
C PRO A 70 -7.30 7.88 1.50
N TRP A 71 -6.88 7.01 2.41
CA TRP A 71 -5.50 6.50 2.49
C TRP A 71 -5.46 5.07 3.04
N ARG A 72 -4.34 4.38 2.78
CA ARG A 72 -4.06 3.01 3.25
C ARG A 72 -2.73 3.00 3.99
N CYS A 73 -2.69 2.33 5.14
CA CYS A 73 -1.47 2.15 5.92
C CYS A 73 -1.08 0.67 5.93
N ILE A 74 0.12 0.38 5.45
CA ILE A 74 0.73 -0.95 5.48
C ILE A 74 1.99 -0.89 6.33
N GLN A 75 2.09 -1.78 7.30
CA GLN A 75 3.20 -1.88 8.23
C GLN A 75 3.84 -3.27 8.16
N LEU A 76 5.16 -3.29 8.06
CA LEU A 76 5.96 -4.51 8.21
C LEU A 76 6.23 -4.73 9.69
N LEU A 77 5.37 -5.52 10.34
CA LEU A 77 5.47 -5.88 11.77
C LEU A 77 5.76 -7.36 11.93
N ASP A 78 6.45 -7.71 12.99
CA ASP A 78 6.61 -9.11 13.39
C ASP A 78 5.26 -9.77 13.67
N GLY A 79 5.12 -11.05 13.32
CA GLY A 79 3.85 -11.79 13.40
C GLY A 79 2.77 -11.39 12.38
N HIS A 80 2.96 -10.32 11.60
CA HIS A 80 2.03 -9.85 10.57
C HIS A 80 2.61 -9.93 9.14
N THR A 81 3.80 -10.51 8.99
CA THR A 81 4.52 -10.63 7.73
C THR A 81 4.72 -12.10 7.34
N HIS A 82 4.85 -12.36 6.05
CA HIS A 82 5.29 -13.64 5.49
C HIS A 82 6.68 -13.48 4.86
N PRO A 83 7.50 -14.54 4.80
CA PRO A 83 8.79 -14.47 4.11
C PRO A 83 8.58 -14.31 2.60
N ALA A 84 9.21 -13.30 2.00
CA ALA A 84 9.36 -13.19 0.56
C ALA A 84 10.34 -14.26 0.04
N ARG A 85 10.44 -14.39 -1.29
CA ARG A 85 11.32 -15.38 -1.95
C ARG A 85 12.80 -15.24 -1.54
N ASP A 86 13.23 -14.04 -1.20
CA ASP A 86 14.58 -13.72 -0.76
C ASP A 86 14.75 -13.73 0.78
N GLY A 87 13.72 -14.19 1.51
CA GLY A 87 13.72 -14.32 2.97
C GLY A 87 13.37 -13.04 3.74
N ARG A 88 13.16 -11.90 3.07
CA ARG A 88 12.77 -10.67 3.77
C ARG A 88 11.31 -10.72 4.23
N PRO A 89 10.97 -10.09 5.37
CA PRO A 89 9.57 -9.91 5.76
C PRO A 89 8.79 -9.18 4.68
N ALA A 90 7.56 -9.63 4.45
CA ALA A 90 6.71 -9.03 3.45
C ALA A 90 5.22 -9.15 3.76
N VAL A 91 4.45 -8.24 3.18
CA VAL A 91 3.00 -8.14 3.32
C VAL A 91 2.39 -7.96 1.94
N GLY A 92 1.46 -8.83 1.59
CA GLY A 92 0.54 -8.61 0.49
C GLY A 92 -0.57 -7.65 0.91
N VAL A 93 -1.07 -6.86 -0.02
CA VAL A 93 -2.17 -5.90 0.19
C VAL A 93 -3.40 -6.45 -0.54
N PRO A 94 -4.08 -7.46 0.04
CA PRO A 94 -5.09 -8.27 -0.64
C PRO A 94 -6.36 -7.50 -0.97
N ASP A 95 -6.58 -6.35 -0.35
CA ASP A 95 -7.74 -5.51 -0.62
C ASP A 95 -7.65 -4.79 -1.96
N LEU A 96 -6.46 -4.50 -2.51
CA LEU A 96 -6.40 -4.01 -3.90
C LEU A 96 -6.96 -5.04 -4.88
N ASP A 97 -6.83 -6.33 -4.54
CA ASP A 97 -7.42 -7.42 -5.33
C ASP A 97 -8.94 -7.46 -5.22
N LEU A 98 -9.48 -7.12 -4.05
CA LEU A 98 -10.90 -7.22 -3.72
C LEU A 98 -11.68 -5.90 -3.83
N LEU A 99 -10.99 -4.77 -3.91
CA LEU A 99 -11.61 -3.46 -4.09
C LEU A 99 -12.12 -3.33 -5.52
N ASP A 100 -13.40 -2.98 -5.61
CA ASP A 100 -14.03 -2.59 -6.85
C ASP A 100 -13.30 -1.37 -7.46
N PRO A 101 -13.03 -1.36 -8.78
CA PRO A 101 -12.58 -0.15 -9.45
C PRO A 101 -13.66 0.93 -9.30
N ILE A 102 -13.26 2.20 -9.37
CA ILE A 102 -14.19 3.30 -9.07
C ILE A 102 -15.42 3.37 -10.00
N THR A 103 -15.31 2.75 -11.16
CA THR A 103 -16.36 2.66 -12.18
C THR A 103 -17.32 1.49 -11.95
N ALA A 104 -17.03 0.59 -11.01
CA ALA A 104 -17.90 -0.54 -10.73
C ALA A 104 -19.18 -0.08 -10.04
N ARG A 105 -20.32 -0.53 -10.55
CA ARG A 105 -21.59 -0.46 -9.83
C ARG A 105 -21.52 -1.53 -8.74
N ARG A 106 -21.27 -1.11 -7.49
CA ARG A 106 -21.32 -1.95 -6.27
C ARG A 106 -22.41 -3.01 -6.41
N SER A 107 -22.02 -4.26 -6.62
CA SER A 107 -22.98 -5.31 -7.02
C SER A 107 -23.36 -6.27 -5.91
N ASP A 108 -22.67 -6.30 -4.76
CA ASP A 108 -23.06 -7.23 -3.69
C ASP A 108 -22.56 -6.81 -2.29
N PRO A 109 -23.46 -6.50 -1.33
CA PRO A 109 -23.12 -6.22 0.07
C PRO A 109 -22.45 -7.40 0.80
N ASP A 110 -22.73 -8.65 0.40
CA ASP A 110 -22.27 -9.84 1.12
C ASP A 110 -20.78 -10.16 0.88
N PHE A 111 -20.17 -9.53 -0.13
CA PHE A 111 -18.74 -9.61 -0.43
C PHE A 111 -17.94 -8.43 0.14
N GLU A 112 -18.57 -7.52 0.89
CA GLU A 112 -17.87 -6.46 1.62
C GLU A 112 -17.10 -7.05 2.83
N GLN A 113 -16.05 -7.83 2.58
CA GLN A 113 -15.00 -8.05 3.59
C GLN A 113 -14.23 -6.75 3.78
N SER A 114 -14.80 -5.85 4.58
CA SER A 114 -14.14 -4.62 4.96
C SER A 114 -13.01 -4.94 5.94
N TYR A 115 -11.78 -4.64 5.56
CA TYR A 115 -10.62 -4.71 6.44
C TYR A 115 -10.75 -3.71 7.58
N PRO A 116 -9.99 -3.86 8.68
CA PRO A 116 -10.06 -2.92 9.79
C PRO A 116 -9.80 -1.49 9.32
N ILE A 117 -10.78 -0.62 9.59
CA ILE A 117 -10.73 0.82 9.32
C ILE A 117 -10.19 1.48 10.59
N VAL A 118 -9.19 2.34 10.42
CA VAL A 118 -8.58 3.13 11.48
C VAL A 118 -8.68 4.62 11.14
N GLU A 119 -8.93 5.46 12.13
CA GLU A 119 -9.05 6.91 11.92
C GLU A 119 -7.68 7.60 11.88
N ARG A 120 -6.68 7.01 12.55
CA ARG A 120 -5.32 7.56 12.70
C ARG A 120 -4.28 6.55 12.24
N LEU A 121 -3.14 7.04 11.75
CA LEU A 121 -2.02 6.20 11.28
C LEU A 121 -1.45 5.29 12.39
N GLU A 122 -1.39 5.81 13.61
CA GLU A 122 -0.87 5.10 14.80
C GLU A 122 -1.69 3.88 15.20
N ASP A 123 -2.99 3.89 14.86
CA ASP A 123 -3.91 2.80 15.18
C ASP A 123 -3.79 1.64 14.17
N GLY A 124 -3.14 1.88 13.02
CA GLY A 124 -2.92 0.86 12.00
C GLY A 124 -1.95 -0.23 12.46
N ARG A 125 -2.27 -1.51 12.20
CA ARG A 125 -1.41 -2.67 12.49
C ARG A 125 -1.41 -3.65 11.32
N GLY A 126 -0.23 -4.05 10.84
CA GLY A 126 -0.12 -4.88 9.64
C GLY A 126 -0.71 -4.13 8.43
N TRP A 127 -1.79 -4.64 7.84
CA TRP A 127 -2.52 -3.95 6.77
C TRP A 127 -3.87 -3.41 7.26
N THR A 128 -4.07 -2.09 7.19
CA THR A 128 -5.31 -1.43 7.66
C THR A 128 -5.73 -0.32 6.71
N PHE A 129 -7.03 -0.06 6.64
CA PHE A 129 -7.54 1.13 5.96
C PHE A 129 -7.47 2.33 6.88
N GLY A 130 -7.07 3.47 6.34
CA GLY A 130 -7.41 4.75 6.94
C GLY A 130 -8.86 5.13 6.64
N ARG A 131 -9.09 6.39 6.31
CA ARG A 131 -10.40 6.86 5.88
C ARG A 131 -10.91 6.07 4.66
N PRO A 132 -12.17 5.58 4.69
CA PRO A 132 -12.73 4.77 3.62
C PRO A 132 -12.85 5.55 2.31
N GLY A 133 -12.70 4.87 1.19
CA GLY A 133 -12.85 5.44 -0.16
C GLY A 133 -12.16 4.63 -1.25
N GLY A 134 -12.38 5.00 -2.51
CA GLY A 134 -11.76 4.37 -3.67
C GLY A 134 -10.28 4.73 -3.80
N ILE A 135 -9.41 3.95 -3.17
CA ILE A 135 -7.95 4.12 -3.28
C ILE A 135 -7.36 3.45 -4.53
N LYS A 136 -8.02 2.41 -5.05
CA LYS A 136 -7.65 1.72 -6.28
C LYS A 136 -7.65 2.69 -7.46
N ASP A 137 -6.59 2.65 -8.25
CA ASP A 137 -6.35 3.53 -9.40
C ASP A 137 -6.35 5.04 -9.07
N ARG A 138 -6.21 5.39 -7.78
CA ARG A 138 -6.18 6.78 -7.29
C ARG A 138 -5.01 7.06 -6.35
N VAL A 139 -4.03 6.16 -6.30
CA VAL A 139 -2.79 6.41 -5.56
C VAL A 139 -2.02 7.50 -6.28
N VAL A 140 -2.03 8.71 -5.74
CA VAL A 140 -1.29 9.84 -6.30
C VAL A 140 0.00 10.10 -5.54
N GLN A 141 0.09 9.68 -4.27
CA GLN A 141 1.29 9.78 -3.45
C GLN A 141 1.55 8.48 -2.68
N VAL A 142 2.82 8.07 -2.63
CA VAL A 142 3.31 7.01 -1.77
C VAL A 142 4.27 7.60 -0.75
N ARG A 143 3.99 7.37 0.53
CA ARG A 143 4.87 7.76 1.63
C ARG A 143 5.48 6.53 2.28
N VAL A 144 6.77 6.59 2.60
CA VAL A 144 7.53 5.49 3.19
C VAL A 144 8.27 6.03 4.41
N GLU A 145 7.93 5.54 5.60
CA GLU A 145 8.48 6.03 6.86
C GLU A 145 8.85 4.89 7.82
N ARG A 146 9.61 5.20 8.86
CA ARG A 146 9.84 4.28 9.98
C ARG A 146 8.67 4.36 10.96
N ILE A 147 8.32 3.22 11.53
CA ILE A 147 7.42 3.17 12.67
C ILE A 147 8.20 3.70 13.89
N PRO A 148 7.62 4.64 14.66
CA PRO A 148 8.22 5.15 15.90
C PRO A 148 8.48 4.06 16.94
#